data_AF-A0A6I5W5R5-F1
#
_entry.id   AF-A0A6I5W5R5-F1
#
_cell.length_a   1.000
_cell.length_b   1.000
_cell.length_c   1.000
_cell.angle_alpha   90.00
_cell.angle_beta   90.00
_cell.angle_gamma   90.00
#
_symmetry.space_group_name_H-M   'P 1'
#
loop_
_entity.id
_entity.type
_entity.pdbx_description
1 polymer ?
#
loop_
_entity_poly.entity_id
_entity_poly.type
_entity_poly.pdbx_seq_one_letter_code
_entity_poly.pdbx_strand_id
1 'polypeptide(L)'
;MLGLPAHVTACLFDLDGVLTQTARVHNAAWTATFDEFLRRRAAATGEPFRPFDPGDDYNRYVDGRPRYDGVRTFLASRGIVLPEGESGDPPGVDTVHGVGNRKNVLLLETLRTSGVDVYPGSVAYLKATALAGLRRAVVTASANGREVVAAAGLEPLLEVRVDGLVARAEGLRGKPEPDTFLAGARLLGVEPANAAVFEDALAGVAAGRAGGFGYVVGVDRVGQAEELLANGADVVVDDLADLLDPDPAGPGRVAAPRESSRLDRGPVVRDREPGA
;
A
#
# COMPACT_ATOMS: atom_id res chain seq x y z
N MET A 1 13.46 -11.81 17.93
CA MET A 1 12.15 -12.38 17.53
C MET A 1 11.61 -11.46 16.44
N LEU A 2 10.90 -11.93 15.41
CA LEU A 2 10.46 -11.05 14.31
C LEU A 2 9.07 -10.42 14.55
N GLY A 3 8.45 -10.62 15.71
CA GLY A 3 7.11 -10.10 15.97
C GLY A 3 6.00 -10.71 15.09
N LEU A 4 6.31 -11.74 14.29
CA LEU A 4 5.40 -12.46 13.40
C LEU A 4 4.88 -13.77 14.02
N PRO A 5 3.67 -14.21 13.64
CA PRO A 5 3.18 -15.55 13.97
C PRO A 5 4.12 -16.65 13.45
N ALA A 6 4.22 -17.77 14.19
CA ALA A 6 5.15 -18.86 13.88
C ALA A 6 4.90 -19.56 12.54
N HIS A 7 3.69 -19.44 11.97
CA HIS A 7 3.35 -20.03 10.67
C HIS A 7 3.81 -19.17 9.48
N VAL A 8 4.26 -17.93 9.71
CA VAL A 8 4.71 -17.05 8.64
C VAL A 8 6.11 -17.43 8.17
N THR A 9 6.24 -17.73 6.88
CA THR A 9 7.49 -18.11 6.22
C THR A 9 7.92 -17.12 5.13
N ALA A 10 7.10 -16.11 4.83
CA ALA A 10 7.37 -15.11 3.80
C ALA A 10 6.88 -13.71 4.20
N CYS A 11 7.55 -12.68 3.66
CA CYS A 11 7.25 -11.28 3.88
C CYS A 11 7.13 -10.56 2.53
N LEU A 12 5.98 -9.93 2.30
CA LEU A 12 5.69 -9.12 1.13
C LEU A 12 5.57 -7.66 1.59
N PHE A 13 6.57 -6.86 1.26
CA PHE A 13 6.63 -5.46 1.64
C PHE A 13 6.05 -4.58 0.55
N ASP A 14 5.23 -3.59 0.89
CA ASP A 14 5.13 -2.42 0.02
C ASP A 14 6.49 -1.69 -0.06
N LEU A 15 6.62 -0.81 -1.04
CA LEU A 15 7.82 -0.02 -1.26
C LEU A 15 7.67 1.38 -0.67
N ASP A 16 6.69 2.13 -1.16
CA ASP A 16 6.47 3.52 -0.83
C ASP A 16 5.90 3.60 0.59
N GLY A 17 6.49 4.39 1.49
CA GLY A 17 5.99 4.52 2.86
C GLY A 17 6.35 3.36 3.80
N VAL A 18 6.65 2.17 3.26
CA VAL A 18 7.12 1.02 4.05
C VAL A 18 8.64 0.92 4.04
N LEU A 19 9.27 0.66 2.89
CA LEU A 19 10.73 0.50 2.78
C LEU A 19 11.42 1.82 2.44
N THR A 20 10.80 2.64 1.59
CA THR A 20 11.35 3.90 1.08
C THR A 20 10.47 5.09 1.42
N GLN A 21 11.06 6.27 1.63
CA GLN A 21 10.34 7.51 1.93
C GLN A 21 9.78 8.20 0.68
N THR A 22 9.53 7.42 -0.38
CA THR A 22 9.14 7.91 -1.71
C THR A 22 7.69 8.38 -1.79
N ALA A 23 6.85 8.09 -0.78
CA ALA A 23 5.51 8.63 -0.66
C ALA A 23 5.50 10.17 -0.73
N ARG A 24 6.44 10.84 -0.04
CA ARG A 24 6.60 12.31 -0.10
C ARG A 24 6.93 12.82 -1.50
N VAL A 25 7.80 12.10 -2.21
CA VAL A 25 8.21 12.43 -3.58
C VAL A 25 7.05 12.23 -4.56
N HIS A 26 6.29 11.15 -4.39
CA HIS A 26 5.08 10.87 -5.15
C HIS A 26 4.03 11.96 -4.93
N ASN A 27 3.79 12.32 -3.68
CA ASN A 27 2.82 13.33 -3.28
C ASN A 27 3.15 14.71 -3.87
N ALA A 28 4.42 15.13 -3.79
CA ALA A 28 4.87 16.38 -4.41
C ALA A 28 4.66 16.37 -5.94
N ALA A 29 5.00 15.26 -6.61
CA ALA A 29 4.81 15.13 -8.06
C ALA A 29 3.32 15.15 -8.46
N TRP A 30 2.44 14.54 -7.66
CA TRP A 30 1.00 14.60 -7.86
C TRP A 30 0.44 16.00 -7.65
N THR A 31 0.81 16.65 -6.55
CA THR A 31 0.41 18.02 -6.22
C THR A 31 0.76 18.96 -7.37
N ALA A 32 2.01 18.93 -7.84
CA ALA A 32 2.45 19.75 -8.96
C ALA A 32 1.65 19.47 -10.25
N THR A 33 1.42 18.18 -10.55
CA THR A 33 0.68 17.76 -11.76
C THR A 33 -0.78 18.19 -11.74
N PHE A 34 -1.49 17.92 -10.64
CA PHE A 34 -2.90 18.24 -10.53
C PHE A 34 -3.13 19.73 -10.41
N ASP A 35 -2.31 20.46 -9.66
CA ASP A 35 -2.43 21.91 -9.57
C ASP A 35 -2.16 22.57 -10.93
N GLU A 36 -1.17 22.09 -11.70
CA GLU A 36 -0.93 22.57 -13.06
C GLU A 36 -2.18 22.36 -13.93
N PHE A 37 -2.74 21.15 -13.94
CA PHE A 37 -3.95 20.82 -14.69
C PHE A 37 -5.16 21.67 -14.27
N LEU A 38 -5.43 21.75 -12.96
CA LEU A 38 -6.58 22.45 -12.40
C LEU A 38 -6.50 23.97 -12.62
N ARG A 39 -5.30 24.58 -12.57
CA ARG A 39 -5.12 25.99 -12.92
C ARG A 39 -5.43 26.26 -14.38
N ARG A 40 -4.93 25.43 -15.30
CA ARG A 40 -5.21 25.57 -16.74
C ARG A 40 -6.70 25.42 -17.03
N ARG A 41 -7.35 24.44 -16.40
CA ARG A 41 -8.80 24.24 -16.52
C ARG A 41 -9.59 25.43 -15.99
N ALA A 42 -9.28 25.92 -14.78
CA ALA A 42 -9.94 27.08 -14.18
C ALA A 42 -9.86 28.32 -15.09
N ALA A 43 -8.70 28.55 -15.71
CA ALA A 43 -8.52 29.64 -16.67
C ALA A 43 -9.37 29.46 -17.95
N ALA A 44 -9.58 28.22 -18.41
CA ALA A 44 -10.33 27.92 -19.62
C ALA A 44 -11.85 27.90 -19.41
N THR A 45 -12.34 27.43 -18.25
CA THR A 45 -13.77 27.24 -17.97
C THR A 45 -14.39 28.36 -17.14
N GLY A 46 -13.57 29.15 -16.44
CA GLY A 46 -14.03 30.12 -15.45
C GLY A 46 -14.46 29.49 -14.11
N GLU A 47 -14.29 28.18 -13.93
CA GLU A 47 -14.53 27.50 -12.66
C GLU A 47 -13.50 27.93 -11.59
N PRO A 48 -13.85 27.99 -10.30
CA PRO A 48 -12.89 28.31 -9.24
C PRO A 48 -11.76 27.28 -9.17
N PHE A 49 -10.51 27.77 -9.08
CA PHE A 49 -9.36 26.92 -8.79
C PHE A 49 -9.43 26.42 -7.34
N ARG A 50 -9.55 25.10 -7.17
CA ARG A 50 -9.41 24.43 -5.87
C ARG A 50 -8.21 23.47 -5.96
N PRO A 51 -7.11 23.72 -5.22
CA PRO A 51 -5.89 22.91 -5.32
C PRO A 51 -6.12 21.45 -4.93
N PHE A 52 -5.17 20.61 -5.32
CA PHE A 52 -5.04 19.26 -4.79
C PHE A 52 -4.58 19.33 -3.33
N ASP A 53 -5.26 18.60 -2.44
CA ASP A 53 -4.86 18.49 -1.04
C ASP A 53 -3.82 17.37 -0.86
N PRO A 54 -2.56 17.70 -0.51
CA PRO A 54 -1.52 16.68 -0.33
C PRO A 54 -1.76 15.77 0.89
N GLY A 55 -2.72 16.04 1.76
CA GLY A 55 -3.15 15.11 2.81
C GLY A 55 -4.34 14.29 2.33
N ASP A 56 -5.54 14.88 2.44
CA ASP A 56 -6.80 14.17 2.29
C ASP A 56 -7.02 13.64 0.86
N ASP A 57 -6.77 14.44 -0.18
CA ASP A 57 -6.98 14.00 -1.56
C ASP A 57 -5.95 12.92 -1.95
N TYR A 58 -4.70 13.07 -1.50
CA TYR A 58 -3.65 12.07 -1.74
C TYR A 58 -4.01 10.73 -1.12
N ASN A 59 -4.24 10.69 0.19
CA ASN A 59 -4.53 9.46 0.95
C ASN A 59 -5.76 8.74 0.41
N ARG A 60 -6.80 9.50 0.04
CA ARG A 60 -8.09 8.92 -0.36
C ARG A 60 -8.12 8.44 -1.81
N TYR A 61 -7.54 9.20 -2.72
CA TYR A 61 -7.78 9.01 -4.15
C TYR A 61 -6.58 8.50 -4.94
N VAL A 62 -5.37 8.58 -4.39
CA VAL A 62 -4.14 8.37 -5.17
C VAL A 62 -3.18 7.40 -4.50
N ASP A 63 -3.06 7.46 -3.18
CA ASP A 63 -2.07 6.67 -2.45
C ASP A 63 -2.29 5.17 -2.59
N GLY A 64 -1.21 4.41 -2.76
CA GLY A 64 -1.22 2.97 -3.03
C GLY A 64 -1.88 2.52 -4.34
N ARG A 65 -2.42 3.43 -5.17
CA ARG A 65 -3.14 3.09 -6.41
C ARG A 65 -2.25 3.15 -7.65
N PRO A 66 -2.57 2.38 -8.72
CA PRO A 66 -1.94 2.55 -10.02
C PRO A 66 -2.10 3.98 -10.53
N ARG A 67 -1.06 4.49 -11.20
CA ARG A 67 -0.97 5.90 -11.61
C ARG A 67 -2.22 6.44 -12.32
N TYR A 68 -2.71 5.73 -13.33
CA TYR A 68 -3.86 6.18 -14.11
C TYR A 68 -5.16 6.05 -13.32
N ASP A 69 -5.25 5.06 -12.43
CA ASP A 69 -6.39 4.92 -11.53
C ASP A 69 -6.43 6.08 -10.52
N GLY A 70 -5.28 6.54 -10.04
CA GLY A 70 -5.16 7.75 -9.23
C GLY A 70 -5.65 9.00 -9.95
N VAL A 71 -5.29 9.18 -11.23
CA VAL A 71 -5.82 10.29 -12.06
C VAL A 71 -7.34 10.19 -12.18
N ARG A 72 -7.88 9.03 -12.55
CA ARG A 72 -9.33 8.85 -12.71
C ARG A 72 -10.08 9.10 -11.41
N THR A 73 -9.61 8.52 -10.32
CA THR A 73 -10.27 8.58 -9.02
C THR A 73 -10.28 10.02 -8.48
N PHE A 74 -9.14 10.71 -8.53
CA PHE A 74 -9.08 12.10 -8.07
C PHE A 74 -9.91 13.05 -8.94
N LEU A 75 -9.77 12.97 -10.27
CA LEU A 75 -10.53 13.87 -11.15
C LEU A 75 -12.04 13.63 -11.06
N ALA A 76 -12.46 12.36 -10.96
CA ALA A 76 -13.87 12.02 -10.75
C ALA A 76 -14.41 12.58 -9.42
N SER A 77 -13.60 12.65 -8.36
CA SER A 77 -14.02 13.26 -7.08
C SER A 77 -14.31 14.77 -7.21
N ARG A 78 -13.77 15.40 -8.25
CA ARG A 78 -14.02 16.81 -8.63
C ARG A 78 -15.04 16.94 -9.77
N GLY A 79 -15.72 15.85 -10.16
CA GLY A 79 -16.69 15.85 -11.26
C GLY A 79 -16.06 15.97 -12.65
N ILE A 80 -14.76 15.74 -12.77
CA ILE A 80 -14.00 15.86 -14.01
C ILE A 80 -13.78 14.46 -14.60
N VAL A 81 -14.23 14.27 -15.84
CA VAL A 81 -13.98 13.05 -16.62
C VAL A 81 -13.16 13.44 -17.85
N LEU A 82 -11.97 12.84 -17.98
CA LEU A 82 -11.12 13.00 -19.15
C LEU A 82 -11.25 11.79 -20.07
N PRO A 83 -11.03 11.96 -21.39
CA PRO A 83 -10.76 10.83 -22.26
C PRO A 83 -9.59 9.99 -21.74
N GLU A 84 -9.64 8.69 -21.98
CA GLU A 84 -8.59 7.79 -21.51
C GLU A 84 -7.22 8.14 -22.11
N GLY A 85 -7.17 8.42 -23.41
CA GLY A 85 -5.93 8.66 -24.13
C GLY A 85 -5.13 7.38 -24.40
N GLU A 86 -3.89 7.53 -24.85
CA GLU A 86 -2.97 6.42 -25.13
C GLU A 86 -1.69 6.52 -24.28
N SER A 87 -1.00 5.40 -24.07
CA SER A 87 0.24 5.39 -23.27
C SER A 87 1.34 6.31 -23.80
N GLY A 88 1.32 6.59 -25.11
CA GLY A 88 2.26 7.50 -25.78
C GLY A 88 1.87 8.97 -25.72
N ASP A 89 0.75 9.32 -25.08
CA ASP A 89 0.28 10.70 -25.01
C ASP A 89 1.35 11.62 -24.41
N PRO A 90 1.60 12.80 -25.01
CA PRO A 90 2.55 13.76 -24.47
C PRO A 90 2.21 14.14 -23.03
N PRO A 91 3.21 14.30 -22.14
CA PRO A 91 2.97 14.71 -20.76
C PRO A 91 2.16 16.01 -20.68
N GLY A 92 1.03 15.95 -19.97
CA GLY A 92 0.20 17.10 -19.65
C GLY A 92 -0.90 17.42 -20.65
N VAL A 93 -1.14 16.59 -21.69
CA VAL A 93 -2.38 16.67 -22.47
C VAL A 93 -3.58 16.26 -21.62
N ASP A 94 -4.78 16.75 -21.97
CA ASP A 94 -6.01 16.56 -21.19
C ASP A 94 -6.65 15.18 -21.42
N THR A 95 -5.85 14.13 -21.19
CA THR A 95 -6.25 12.73 -21.12
C THR A 95 -5.77 12.12 -19.80
N VAL A 96 -6.35 10.99 -19.39
CA VAL A 96 -5.89 10.26 -18.19
C VAL A 96 -4.39 9.92 -18.31
N HIS A 97 -3.99 9.42 -19.48
CA HIS A 97 -2.59 9.09 -19.77
C HIS A 97 -1.69 10.33 -19.80
N GLY A 98 -2.11 11.43 -20.41
CA GLY A 98 -1.35 12.68 -20.48
C GLY A 98 -1.04 13.26 -19.10
N VAL A 99 -2.05 13.36 -18.23
CA VAL A 99 -1.87 13.83 -16.84
C VAL A 99 -0.98 12.87 -16.05
N GLY A 100 -1.21 11.56 -16.17
CA GLY A 100 -0.35 10.55 -15.53
C GLY A 100 1.11 10.63 -16.01
N ASN A 101 1.33 10.81 -17.31
CA ASN A 101 2.66 10.93 -17.90
C ASN A 101 3.40 12.18 -17.40
N ARG A 102 2.68 13.31 -17.18
CA ARG A 102 3.25 14.50 -16.53
C ARG A 102 3.78 14.20 -15.13
N LYS A 103 2.98 13.51 -14.31
CA LYS A 103 3.44 13.08 -12.97
C LYS A 103 4.68 12.21 -13.04
N ASN A 104 4.73 11.29 -14.01
CA ASN A 104 5.87 10.38 -14.12
C ASN A 104 7.18 11.11 -14.47
N VAL A 105 7.11 12.11 -15.35
CA VAL A 105 8.27 12.95 -15.68
C VAL A 105 8.80 13.63 -14.42
N LEU A 106 7.93 14.29 -13.65
CA LEU A 106 8.31 14.99 -12.41
C LEU A 106 8.88 14.03 -11.35
N LEU A 107 8.27 12.85 -11.20
CA LEU A 107 8.76 11.82 -10.29
C LEU A 107 10.16 11.36 -10.67
N LEU A 108 10.36 10.94 -11.92
CA LEU A 108 11.66 10.42 -12.38
C LEU A 108 12.75 11.48 -12.34
N GLU A 109 12.43 12.74 -12.63
CA GLU A 109 13.36 13.86 -12.46
C GLU A 109 13.80 13.99 -11.00
N THR A 110 12.85 13.97 -10.06
CA THR A 110 13.15 14.08 -8.63
C THR A 110 13.96 12.89 -8.12
N LEU A 111 13.62 11.66 -8.51
CA LEU A 111 14.38 10.46 -8.13
C LEU A 111 15.82 10.51 -8.64
N ARG A 112 16.06 11.09 -9.83
CA ARG A 112 17.42 11.23 -10.39
C ARG A 112 18.25 12.31 -9.70
N THR A 113 17.63 13.41 -9.29
CA THR A 113 18.34 14.56 -8.72
C THR A 113 18.51 14.46 -7.21
N SER A 114 17.55 13.86 -6.51
CA SER A 114 17.52 13.78 -5.03
C SER A 114 17.77 12.38 -4.48
N GLY A 115 17.75 11.34 -5.31
CA GLY A 115 17.91 9.96 -4.86
C GLY A 115 16.67 9.40 -4.15
N VAL A 116 16.87 8.32 -3.38
CA VAL A 116 15.80 7.65 -2.60
C VAL A 116 16.26 7.45 -1.17
N ASP A 117 15.55 8.07 -0.23
CA ASP A 117 15.72 7.79 1.20
C ASP A 117 14.96 6.53 1.60
N VAL A 118 15.56 5.76 2.51
CA VAL A 118 14.96 4.56 3.11
C VAL A 118 14.48 4.83 4.52
N TYR A 119 13.59 4.00 5.04
CA TYR A 119 13.31 3.94 6.48
C TYR A 119 14.32 3.00 7.14
N PRO A 120 15.25 3.50 8.00
CA PRO A 120 16.33 2.68 8.54
C PRO A 120 15.84 1.47 9.33
N GLY A 121 14.78 1.62 10.13
CA GLY A 121 14.20 0.54 10.89
C GLY A 121 13.47 -0.50 10.02
N SER A 122 12.79 -0.07 8.96
CA SER A 122 12.26 -0.98 7.93
C SER A 122 13.34 -1.79 7.22
N VAL A 123 14.48 -1.16 6.86
CA VAL A 123 15.60 -1.87 6.24
C VAL A 123 16.27 -2.82 7.23
N ALA A 124 16.38 -2.44 8.51
CA ALA A 124 16.89 -3.32 9.56
C ALA A 124 15.98 -4.55 9.73
N TYR A 125 14.66 -4.35 9.74
CA TYR A 125 13.68 -5.44 9.80
C TYR A 125 13.75 -6.34 8.56
N LEU A 126 13.81 -5.78 7.35
CA LEU A 126 13.98 -6.53 6.11
C LEU A 126 15.25 -7.41 6.16
N LYS A 127 16.38 -6.87 6.64
CA LYS A 127 17.61 -7.66 6.86
C LYS A 127 17.42 -8.76 7.90
N ALA A 128 16.69 -8.49 9.00
CA ALA A 128 16.39 -9.50 10.01
C ALA A 128 15.54 -10.64 9.44
N THR A 129 14.54 -10.35 8.58
CA THR A 129 13.76 -11.40 7.89
C THR A 129 14.64 -12.25 6.98
N ALA A 130 15.65 -11.65 6.33
CA ALA A 130 16.60 -12.37 5.51
C ALA A 130 17.49 -13.31 6.33
N LEU A 131 18.03 -12.83 7.45
CA LEU A 131 18.85 -13.64 8.37
C LEU A 131 18.07 -14.81 8.98
N ALA A 132 16.76 -14.63 9.19
CA ALA A 132 15.88 -15.67 9.68
C ALA A 132 15.39 -16.66 8.59
N GLY A 133 15.78 -16.46 7.32
CA GLY A 133 15.45 -17.36 6.22
C GLY A 133 14.03 -17.21 5.65
N LEU A 134 13.29 -16.15 6.01
CA LEU A 134 11.94 -15.91 5.48
C LEU A 134 12.03 -15.40 4.04
N ARG A 135 11.21 -15.92 3.13
CA ARG A 135 11.16 -15.47 1.72
C ARG A 135 10.72 -14.00 1.63
N ARG A 136 11.31 -13.19 0.75
CA ARG A 136 11.03 -11.73 0.71
C ARG A 136 10.65 -11.25 -0.68
N ALA A 137 9.53 -10.56 -0.80
CA ALA A 137 9.12 -9.85 -2.00
C ALA A 137 8.86 -8.37 -1.69
N VAL A 138 8.99 -7.55 -2.73
CA VAL A 138 8.44 -6.20 -2.75
C VAL A 138 7.27 -6.16 -3.73
N VAL A 139 6.17 -5.50 -3.33
CA VAL A 139 4.96 -5.36 -4.12
C VAL A 139 4.56 -3.88 -4.13
N THR A 140 4.58 -3.22 -5.28
CA THR A 140 4.24 -1.79 -5.41
C THR A 140 3.32 -1.54 -6.59
N ALA A 141 2.39 -0.59 -6.45
CA ALA A 141 1.56 -0.12 -7.57
C ALA A 141 2.35 0.75 -8.57
N SER A 142 3.55 1.22 -8.19
CA SER A 142 4.39 2.05 -9.04
C SER A 142 4.98 1.24 -10.20
N ALA A 143 4.88 1.79 -11.41
CA ALA A 143 5.60 1.24 -12.58
C ALA A 143 7.12 1.48 -12.52
N ASN A 144 7.62 2.22 -11.53
CA ASN A 144 9.03 2.55 -11.36
C ASN A 144 9.68 1.75 -10.21
N GLY A 145 9.06 0.62 -9.83
CA GLY A 145 9.51 -0.16 -8.67
C GLY A 145 10.96 -0.66 -8.80
N ARG A 146 11.39 -1.00 -10.02
CA ARG A 146 12.79 -1.41 -10.29
C ARG A 146 13.78 -0.29 -9.97
N GLU A 147 13.51 0.91 -10.48
CA GLU A 147 14.38 2.09 -10.33
C GLU A 147 14.48 2.52 -8.86
N VAL A 148 13.36 2.50 -8.13
CA VAL A 148 13.33 2.87 -6.71
C VAL A 148 14.08 1.85 -5.86
N VAL A 149 13.86 0.55 -6.08
CA VAL A 149 14.60 -0.53 -5.38
C VAL A 149 16.11 -0.39 -5.62
N ALA A 150 16.52 -0.10 -6.86
CA ALA A 150 17.91 0.11 -7.23
C ALA A 150 18.55 1.33 -6.58
N ALA A 151 17.87 2.47 -6.64
CA ALA A 151 18.35 3.68 -6.00
C ALA A 151 18.46 3.52 -4.46
N ALA A 152 17.60 2.70 -3.86
CA ALA A 152 17.61 2.38 -2.44
C ALA A 152 18.61 1.28 -2.04
N GLY A 153 19.23 0.58 -3.00
CA GLY A 153 20.17 -0.51 -2.75
C GLY A 153 19.52 -1.74 -2.09
N LEU A 154 18.26 -2.02 -2.40
CA LEU A 154 17.46 -3.07 -1.75
C LEU A 154 17.43 -4.39 -2.52
N GLU A 155 17.91 -4.45 -3.77
CA GLU A 155 17.88 -5.67 -4.59
C GLU A 155 18.47 -6.90 -3.91
N PRO A 156 19.63 -6.83 -3.21
CA PRO A 156 20.22 -8.02 -2.59
C PRO A 156 19.34 -8.64 -1.50
N LEU A 157 18.36 -7.88 -0.98
CA LEU A 157 17.48 -8.31 0.11
C LEU A 157 16.15 -8.87 -0.41
N LEU A 158 15.81 -8.66 -1.68
CA LEU A 158 14.51 -8.97 -2.26
C LEU A 158 14.64 -10.07 -3.33
N GLU A 159 13.83 -11.11 -3.22
CA GLU A 159 13.87 -12.25 -4.16
C GLU A 159 12.89 -12.07 -5.31
N VAL A 160 11.78 -11.38 -5.06
CA VAL A 160 10.69 -11.15 -6.01
C VAL A 160 10.30 -9.67 -5.98
N ARG A 161 9.97 -9.13 -7.15
CA ARG A 161 9.34 -7.82 -7.31
C ARG A 161 8.08 -7.97 -8.14
N VAL A 162 6.96 -7.48 -7.60
CA VAL A 162 5.73 -7.24 -8.37
C VAL A 162 5.50 -5.73 -8.40
N ASP A 163 5.77 -5.11 -9.55
CA ASP A 163 5.59 -3.67 -9.75
C ASP A 163 4.44 -3.39 -10.74
N GLY A 164 4.14 -2.12 -10.97
CA GLY A 164 3.07 -1.71 -11.88
C GLY A 164 3.25 -2.15 -13.34
N LEU A 165 4.47 -2.52 -13.76
CA LEU A 165 4.72 -3.09 -15.09
C LEU A 165 4.33 -4.57 -15.12
N VAL A 166 4.71 -5.32 -14.09
CA VAL A 166 4.29 -6.73 -13.90
C VAL A 166 2.77 -6.81 -13.81
N ALA A 167 2.14 -5.97 -12.98
CA ALA A 167 0.69 -5.94 -12.82
C ALA A 167 -0.04 -5.72 -14.16
N ARG A 168 0.45 -4.78 -14.98
CA ARG A 168 -0.11 -4.56 -16.32
C ARG A 168 0.10 -5.75 -17.25
N ALA A 169 1.31 -6.30 -17.27
CA ALA A 169 1.64 -7.42 -18.16
C ALA A 169 0.83 -8.68 -17.86
N GLU A 170 0.53 -8.93 -16.59
CA GLU A 170 -0.26 -10.08 -16.13
C GLU A 170 -1.77 -9.78 -15.98
N GLY A 171 -2.22 -8.55 -16.23
CA GLY A 171 -3.63 -8.17 -16.09
C GLY A 171 -4.13 -8.18 -14.64
N LEU A 172 -3.24 -7.96 -13.67
CA LEU A 172 -3.56 -7.96 -12.24
C LEU A 172 -4.28 -6.67 -11.86
N ARG A 173 -5.35 -6.78 -11.08
CA ARG A 173 -6.04 -5.62 -10.52
C ARG A 173 -5.18 -5.01 -9.41
N GLY A 174 -5.12 -3.69 -9.38
CA GLY A 174 -4.38 -2.96 -8.34
C GLY A 174 -5.10 -2.98 -6.99
N LYS A 175 -4.39 -2.58 -5.94
CA LYS A 175 -4.96 -2.36 -4.60
C LYS A 175 -6.21 -1.46 -4.71
N PRO A 176 -7.32 -1.79 -4.01
CA PRO A 176 -7.43 -2.72 -2.89
C PRO A 176 -7.68 -4.19 -3.27
N GLU A 177 -7.66 -4.55 -4.55
CA GLU A 177 -7.72 -5.96 -4.93
C GLU A 177 -6.42 -6.68 -4.56
N PRO A 178 -6.48 -7.95 -4.14
CA PRO A 178 -5.32 -8.68 -3.61
C PRO A 178 -4.35 -9.18 -4.68
N ASP A 179 -4.69 -9.05 -5.96
CA ASP A 179 -4.04 -9.73 -7.09
C ASP A 179 -2.51 -9.54 -7.11
N THR A 180 -2.00 -8.34 -6.83
CA THR A 180 -0.55 -8.06 -6.84
C THR A 180 0.19 -8.72 -5.68
N PHE A 181 -0.40 -8.76 -4.49
CA PHE A 181 0.18 -9.50 -3.37
C PHE A 181 0.09 -11.01 -3.59
N LEU A 182 -1.03 -11.52 -4.10
CA LEU A 182 -1.18 -12.93 -4.45
C LEU A 182 -0.16 -13.37 -5.51
N ALA A 183 0.10 -12.53 -6.51
CA ALA A 183 1.18 -12.77 -7.48
C ALA A 183 2.56 -12.81 -6.80
N GLY A 184 2.82 -11.93 -5.83
CA GLY A 184 4.05 -11.96 -5.03
C GLY A 184 4.23 -13.27 -4.27
N ALA A 185 3.17 -13.75 -3.60
CA ALA A 185 3.19 -15.02 -2.87
C ALA A 185 3.40 -16.22 -3.81
N ARG A 186 2.69 -16.23 -4.95
CA ARG A 186 2.86 -17.22 -6.02
C ARG A 186 4.31 -17.29 -6.52
N LEU A 187 4.92 -16.14 -6.79
CA LEU A 187 6.31 -16.06 -7.28
C LEU A 187 7.33 -16.49 -6.21
N LEU A 188 7.03 -16.27 -4.93
CA LEU A 188 7.85 -16.78 -3.82
C LEU A 188 7.65 -18.28 -3.57
N GLY A 189 6.60 -18.90 -4.13
CA GLY A 189 6.24 -20.30 -3.93
C GLY A 189 5.61 -20.57 -2.57
N VAL A 190 4.84 -19.62 -2.02
CA VAL A 190 4.24 -19.72 -0.69
C VAL A 190 2.72 -19.50 -0.74
N GLU A 191 2.00 -20.18 0.14
CA GLU A 191 0.58 -19.94 0.36
C GLU A 191 0.37 -18.59 1.06
N PRO A 192 -0.66 -17.79 0.68
CA PRO A 192 -0.94 -16.49 1.32
C PRO A 192 -1.09 -16.61 2.85
N ALA A 193 -1.72 -17.67 3.33
CA ALA A 193 -1.90 -17.95 4.77
C ALA A 193 -0.56 -18.13 5.53
N ASN A 194 0.56 -18.37 4.85
CA ASN A 194 1.90 -18.49 5.43
C ASN A 194 2.76 -17.24 5.14
N ALA A 195 2.16 -16.15 4.70
CA ALA A 195 2.87 -14.93 4.34
C ALA A 195 2.31 -13.72 5.11
N ALA A 196 3.20 -12.77 5.41
CA ALA A 196 2.84 -11.49 5.99
C ALA A 196 2.94 -10.37 4.94
N VAL A 197 1.97 -9.45 4.95
CA VAL A 197 1.97 -8.21 4.15
C VAL A 197 2.33 -7.03 5.05
N PHE A 198 3.15 -6.11 4.54
CA PHE A 198 3.53 -4.87 5.23
C PHE A 198 3.11 -3.68 4.36
N GLU A 199 2.25 -2.81 4.89
CA GLU A 199 1.61 -1.70 4.16
C GLU A 199 1.39 -0.49 5.07
N ASP A 200 1.54 0.73 4.57
CA ASP A 200 1.19 2.00 5.21
C ASP A 200 -0.13 2.62 4.74
N ALA A 201 -0.65 2.21 3.58
CA ALA A 201 -1.88 2.71 2.97
C ALA A 201 -3.10 1.79 3.19
N LEU A 202 -4.26 2.41 3.40
CA LEU A 202 -5.54 1.72 3.64
C LEU A 202 -5.88 0.72 2.53
N ALA A 203 -5.63 1.10 1.27
CA ALA A 203 -5.94 0.26 0.11
C ALA A 203 -5.13 -1.04 0.11
N GLY A 204 -3.84 -1.02 0.45
CA GLY A 204 -3.07 -2.25 0.46
C GLY A 204 -3.20 -3.06 1.74
N VAL A 205 -3.51 -2.44 2.89
CA VAL A 205 -3.96 -3.21 4.06
C VAL A 205 -5.22 -4.00 3.72
N ALA A 206 -6.20 -3.36 3.08
CA ALA A 206 -7.41 -4.02 2.60
C ALA A 206 -7.09 -5.14 1.59
N ALA A 207 -6.10 -4.94 0.71
CA ALA A 207 -5.65 -5.97 -0.24
C ALA A 207 -5.01 -7.18 0.47
N GLY A 208 -4.16 -6.95 1.48
CA GLY A 208 -3.58 -8.02 2.30
C GLY A 208 -4.67 -8.84 3.01
N ARG A 209 -5.67 -8.15 3.58
CA ARG A 209 -6.80 -8.80 4.23
C ARG A 209 -7.65 -9.60 3.24
N ALA A 210 -8.02 -9.01 2.10
CA ALA A 210 -8.82 -9.65 1.07
C ALA A 210 -8.11 -10.87 0.44
N GLY A 211 -6.78 -10.85 0.39
CA GLY A 211 -5.95 -11.95 -0.12
C GLY A 211 -5.81 -13.13 0.83
N GLY A 212 -6.36 -13.06 2.05
CA GLY A 212 -6.24 -14.13 3.04
C GLY A 212 -4.81 -14.33 3.53
N PHE A 213 -4.01 -13.26 3.57
CA PHE A 213 -2.66 -13.32 4.11
C PHE A 213 -2.69 -13.65 5.60
N GLY A 214 -1.75 -14.48 6.05
CA GLY A 214 -1.72 -14.98 7.43
C GLY A 214 -1.47 -13.90 8.47
N TYR A 215 -0.90 -12.77 8.05
CA TYR A 215 -0.71 -11.60 8.89
C TYR A 215 -0.61 -10.32 8.06
N VAL A 216 -1.24 -9.24 8.49
CA VAL A 216 -1.16 -7.91 7.86
C VAL A 216 -0.63 -6.91 8.88
N VAL A 217 0.53 -6.34 8.58
CA VAL A 217 1.19 -5.30 9.36
C VAL A 217 0.92 -3.95 8.71
N GLY A 218 0.18 -3.10 9.40
CA GLY A 218 0.06 -1.69 9.09
C GLY A 218 1.29 -0.92 9.58
N VAL A 219 1.80 0.02 8.79
CA VAL A 219 2.88 0.94 9.18
C VAL A 219 2.31 2.35 9.23
N ASP A 220 2.13 2.92 10.43
CA ASP A 220 1.53 4.23 10.55
C ASP A 220 2.55 5.34 10.26
N ARG A 221 2.43 5.97 9.09
CA ARG A 221 3.28 7.09 8.68
C ARG A 221 2.63 8.46 8.84
N VAL A 222 1.32 8.49 9.08
CA VAL A 222 0.52 9.73 8.97
C VAL A 222 -0.49 9.92 10.12
N GLY A 223 -0.46 9.06 11.15
CA GLY A 223 -1.36 9.12 12.30
C GLY A 223 -2.73 8.50 12.03
N GLN A 224 -2.78 7.41 11.27
CA GLN A 224 -4.00 6.71 10.85
C GLN A 224 -4.10 5.26 11.34
N ALA A 225 -3.49 4.95 12.49
CA ALA A 225 -3.46 3.60 13.04
C ALA A 225 -4.86 2.97 13.21
N GLU A 226 -5.85 3.73 13.67
CA GLU A 226 -7.22 3.23 13.85
C GLU A 226 -7.85 2.82 12.51
N GLU A 227 -7.64 3.60 11.46
CA GLU A 227 -8.12 3.32 10.11
C GLU A 227 -7.41 2.11 9.49
N LEU A 228 -6.11 1.95 9.72
CA LEU A 228 -5.36 0.78 9.26
C LEU A 228 -5.91 -0.51 9.90
N LEU A 229 -6.16 -0.49 11.21
CA LEU A 229 -6.80 -1.61 11.92
C LEU A 229 -8.21 -1.88 11.36
N ALA A 230 -9.02 -0.85 11.17
CA ALA A 230 -10.37 -0.98 10.63
C ALA A 230 -10.40 -1.55 9.19
N ASN A 231 -9.32 -1.35 8.41
CA ASN A 231 -9.19 -1.87 7.05
C ASN A 231 -8.55 -3.27 6.98
N GLY A 232 -8.20 -3.87 8.12
CA GLY A 232 -7.80 -5.28 8.19
C GLY A 232 -6.35 -5.54 8.57
N ALA A 233 -5.62 -4.54 9.09
CA ALA A 233 -4.33 -4.79 9.74
C ALA A 233 -4.53 -5.58 11.04
N ASP A 234 -3.71 -6.61 11.27
CA ASP A 234 -3.70 -7.36 12.53
C ASP A 234 -2.93 -6.60 13.63
N VAL A 235 -1.94 -5.81 13.21
CA VAL A 235 -1.13 -4.94 14.05
C VAL A 235 -0.74 -3.71 13.25
N VAL A 236 -0.62 -2.58 13.94
CA VAL A 236 -0.04 -1.35 13.42
C VAL A 236 1.21 -0.99 14.24
N VAL A 237 2.26 -0.56 13.54
CA VAL A 237 3.51 -0.07 14.12
C VAL A 237 3.91 1.26 13.50
N ASP A 238 4.59 2.11 14.25
CA ASP A 238 5.16 3.36 13.70
C ASP A 238 6.43 3.08 12.88
N ASP A 239 7.23 2.09 13.32
CA ASP A 239 8.39 1.59 12.59
C ASP A 239 8.48 0.05 12.66
N LEU A 240 8.90 -0.60 11.57
CA LEU A 240 9.03 -2.07 11.56
C LEU A 240 10.10 -2.59 12.53
N ALA A 241 11.05 -1.75 12.97
CA ALA A 241 11.99 -2.09 14.03
C ALA A 241 11.28 -2.43 15.35
N ASP A 242 10.08 -1.89 15.59
CA ASP A 242 9.29 -2.18 16.80
C ASP A 242 8.85 -3.64 16.88
N LEU A 243 8.81 -4.36 15.74
CA LEU A 243 8.53 -5.79 15.70
C LEU A 243 9.73 -6.65 16.14
N LEU A 244 10.93 -6.08 16.19
CA LEU A 244 12.13 -6.77 16.67
C LEU A 244 12.20 -6.79 18.21
N ASP A 245 11.49 -5.87 18.87
CA ASP A 245 11.50 -5.73 20.32
C ASP A 245 10.67 -6.86 20.97
N PRO A 246 11.12 -7.44 22.10
CA PRO A 246 10.44 -8.55 22.74
C PRO A 246 9.21 -8.11 23.56
N ASP A 247 8.95 -6.80 23.70
CA ASP A 247 7.78 -6.30 24.40
C ASP A 247 6.57 -6.18 23.45
N PRO A 248 5.52 -7.01 23.62
CA PRO A 248 4.33 -6.95 22.77
C PRO A 248 3.51 -5.65 22.94
N ALA A 249 3.80 -4.81 23.95
CA ALA A 249 3.13 -3.54 24.24
C ALA A 249 4.06 -2.32 24.14
N GLY A 250 5.15 -2.43 23.37
CA GLY A 250 6.07 -1.31 23.11
C GLY A 250 5.34 -0.04 22.64
N PRO A 251 5.93 1.15 22.87
CA PRO A 251 5.23 2.44 22.81
C PRO A 251 4.60 2.80 21.45
N GLY A 252 4.96 2.11 20.36
CA GLY A 252 4.45 2.33 19.00
C GLY A 252 3.62 1.18 18.41
N ARG A 253 3.21 0.17 19.19
CA ARG A 253 2.50 -1.03 18.67
C ARG A 253 1.04 -1.08 19.11
N VAL A 254 0.12 -1.12 18.15
CA VAL A 254 -1.33 -1.26 18.41
C VAL A 254 -1.85 -2.52 17.72
N ALA A 255 -2.49 -3.41 18.47
CA ALA A 255 -3.03 -4.66 17.94
C ALA A 255 -4.56 -4.58 17.74
N ALA A 256 -5.06 -5.24 16.70
CA ALA A 256 -6.51 -5.35 16.49
C ALA A 256 -7.18 -6.10 17.66
N PRO A 257 -8.39 -5.70 18.08
CA PRO A 257 -9.15 -6.45 19.05
C PRO A 257 -9.41 -7.87 18.54
N ARG A 258 -8.99 -8.89 19.29
CA ARG A 258 -9.33 -10.28 18.97
C ARG A 258 -10.83 -10.47 19.20
N GLU A 259 -11.60 -10.74 18.16
CA GLU A 259 -12.97 -11.24 18.34
C GLU A 259 -12.88 -12.57 19.10
N SER A 260 -13.22 -12.53 20.40
CA SER A 260 -13.34 -13.75 21.19
C SER A 260 -14.46 -14.58 20.58
N SER A 261 -14.11 -15.75 20.05
CA SER A 261 -15.02 -16.86 19.75
C SER A 261 -16.14 -16.95 20.80
N ARG A 262 -17.34 -16.49 20.45
CA ARG A 262 -18.56 -16.81 21.19
C ARG A 262 -19.05 -18.15 20.67
N LEU A 263 -18.43 -19.22 21.15
CA LEU A 263 -19.03 -20.54 21.14
C LEU A 263 -19.52 -20.86 22.56
N ASP A 264 -20.79 -21.25 22.59
CA ASP A 264 -21.46 -22.07 23.59
C ASP A 264 -22.21 -21.37 24.74
N ARG A 265 -23.47 -21.04 24.45
CA ARG A 265 -24.59 -21.37 25.35
C ARG A 265 -25.70 -21.98 24.53
N GLY A 266 -25.68 -23.30 24.36
CA GLY A 266 -26.85 -24.06 23.92
C GLY A 266 -28.08 -23.79 24.81
N PRO A 267 -29.30 -23.87 24.26
CA PRO A 267 -30.50 -23.60 25.04
C PRO A 267 -30.75 -24.74 26.04
N VAL A 268 -30.92 -24.37 27.31
CA VAL A 268 -31.42 -25.26 28.37
C VAL A 268 -32.86 -25.61 28.02
N VAL A 269 -33.08 -26.83 27.52
CA VAL A 269 -34.41 -27.44 27.41
C VAL A 269 -34.86 -27.76 28.83
N ARG A 270 -35.95 -27.11 29.26
CA ARG A 270 -36.65 -27.46 30.50
C ARG A 270 -37.62 -28.59 30.19
N ASP A 271 -37.34 -29.78 30.70
CA ASP A 271 -38.33 -30.83 30.80
C ASP A 271 -39.50 -30.36 31.68
N ARG A 272 -40.71 -30.42 31.14
CA ARG A 272 -41.95 -30.46 31.91
C ARG A 272 -42.59 -31.81 31.64
N GLU A 273 -42.59 -32.66 32.66
CA GLU A 273 -43.42 -33.86 32.74
C GLU A 273 -44.92 -33.51 32.66
N PRO A 274 -45.76 -34.41 32.12
CA PRO A 274 -47.18 -34.42 32.42
C PRO A 274 -47.57 -35.68 33.21
N GLY A 275 -48.27 -35.52 34.34
CA GLY A 275 -49.00 -36.65 34.92
C GLY A 275 -49.53 -36.49 36.35
N ALA A 276 -50.87 -36.40 36.44
CA ALA A 276 -51.77 -36.66 37.58
C ALA A 276 -51.88 -35.59 38.69
#